data_AF-A0A374P0K9-F1
#
_entry.id   AF-A0A374P0K9-F1
#
_cell.length_a   1.000
_cell.length_b   1.000
_cell.length_c   1.000
_cell.angle_alpha   90.00
_cell.angle_beta   90.00
_cell.angle_gamma   90.00
#
_symmetry.space_group_name_H-M   'P 1'
#
loop_
_entity.id
_entity.type
_entity.pdbx_description
1 polymer ?
#
loop_
_entity_poly.entity_id
_entity_poly.type
_entity_poly.pdbx_seq_one_letter_code
_entity_poly.pdbx_strand_id
1 'polypeptide(L)'
;MRENGPVNSYYGVLVNKVRPIPQINADLQEFRFYNSLALTAYWNDRDSTLPVILGGEMAIFYKDMIQEKINKSLSDCSEKGLAMYLSIELLGKRFFTMPPSVEECGGEIWGVLTVKTYGELNQRELEALREEWRTMADGG
;
A
#
# COMPACT_ATOMS: atom_id res chain seq x y z
N MET A 1 -0.53 -28.39 3.52
CA MET A 1 -0.02 -27.06 3.10
C MET A 1 -1.21 -26.25 2.58
N ARG A 2 -1.59 -25.08 3.10
CA ARG A 2 -0.95 -24.14 4.03
C ARG A 2 -2.03 -23.41 4.83
N GLU A 3 -1.65 -23.10 6.07
CA GLU A 3 -2.45 -22.76 7.23
C GLU A 3 -3.29 -21.47 7.12
N ASN A 4 -4.46 -21.42 7.75
CA ASN A 4 -4.62 -21.72 9.19
C ASN A 4 -5.46 -22.97 9.52
N GLY A 5 -5.17 -24.09 8.83
CA GLY A 5 -5.53 -25.44 9.25
C GLY A 5 -4.61 -26.00 10.35
N PRO A 6 -4.55 -27.33 10.51
CA PRO A 6 -3.60 -28.03 11.38
C PRO A 6 -2.19 -27.45 11.37
N VAL A 7 -1.76 -26.77 12.44
CA VAL A 7 -0.36 -26.38 12.60
C VAL A 7 0.40 -27.57 13.14
N ASN A 8 1.24 -28.19 12.32
CA ASN A 8 2.02 -29.34 12.76
C ASN A 8 3.23 -28.86 13.55
N SER A 9 3.15 -28.97 14.87
CA SER A 9 4.24 -28.68 15.79
C SER A 9 4.95 -29.97 16.20
N TYR A 10 6.10 -29.86 16.89
CA TYR A 10 6.75 -31.02 17.52
C TYR A 10 5.82 -31.81 18.46
N TYR A 11 4.72 -31.19 18.92
CA TYR A 11 3.71 -31.79 19.79
C TYR A 11 2.43 -32.23 19.06
N GLY A 12 2.44 -32.21 17.73
CA GLY A 12 1.31 -32.56 16.89
C GLY A 12 0.51 -31.36 16.38
N VAL A 13 -0.67 -31.66 15.84
CA VAL A 13 -1.55 -30.73 15.14
C VAL A 13 -2.27 -29.79 16.13
N LEU A 14 -1.95 -28.50 16.06
CA LEU A 14 -2.64 -27.46 16.82
C LEU A 14 -3.79 -26.87 15.99
N VAL A 15 -4.98 -26.82 16.59
CA VAL A 15 -6.18 -26.21 16.01
C VAL A 15 -6.74 -25.20 17.00
N ASN A 16 -6.76 -23.91 16.64
CA ASN A 16 -7.32 -22.87 17.49
C ASN A 16 -8.86 -22.91 17.42
N LYS A 17 -9.48 -23.52 18.43
CA LYS A 17 -10.96 -23.64 18.53
C LYS A 17 -11.64 -22.39 19.10
N VAL A 18 -10.88 -21.46 19.71
CA VAL A 18 -11.43 -20.30 20.43
C VAL A 18 -11.60 -19.10 19.51
N ARG A 19 -10.69 -18.91 18.55
CA ARG A 19 -10.79 -17.90 17.49
C ARG A 19 -10.27 -18.48 16.17
N PRO A 20 -11.08 -19.30 15.46
CA PRO A 20 -10.70 -19.77 14.15
C PRO A 20 -10.52 -18.58 13.21
N ILE A 21 -9.44 -18.57 12.41
CA ILE A 21 -9.29 -17.58 11.35
C ILE A 21 -10.32 -17.94 10.27
N PRO A 22 -11.29 -17.08 9.95
CA PRO A 22 -12.36 -17.42 9.02
C PRO A 22 -11.79 -17.88 7.68
N GLN A 23 -12.40 -18.90 7.08
CA GLN A 23 -12.11 -19.22 5.68
C GLN A 23 -12.39 -17.98 4.84
N ILE A 24 -11.51 -17.69 3.87
CA ILE A 24 -11.64 -16.60 2.91
C ILE A 24 -12.78 -16.95 1.94
N ASN A 25 -14.01 -16.84 2.42
CA ASN A 25 -15.27 -16.82 1.66
C ASN A 25 -15.98 -15.50 2.03
N ALA A 26 -15.21 -14.43 2.06
CA ALA A 26 -15.68 -13.09 2.41
C ALA A 26 -15.65 -12.24 1.15
N ASP A 27 -16.66 -11.38 1.01
CA ASP A 27 -16.75 -10.43 -0.09
C ASP A 27 -15.47 -9.59 -0.17
N LEU A 28 -15.05 -9.31 -1.41
CA LEU A 28 -13.89 -8.48 -1.64
C LEU A 28 -14.27 -7.04 -1.31
N GLN A 29 -13.54 -6.45 -0.36
CA GLN A 29 -13.69 -5.04 -0.03
C GLN A 29 -12.58 -4.21 -0.63
N GLU A 30 -12.94 -3.00 -1.04
CA GLU A 30 -12.01 -2.01 -1.57
C GLU A 30 -12.15 -0.70 -0.80
N PHE A 31 -11.02 -0.16 -0.36
CA PHE A 31 -10.94 1.17 0.21
C PHE A 31 -9.63 1.83 -0.21
N ARG A 32 -9.54 3.16 -0.05
CA ARG A 32 -8.43 3.95 -0.59
C ARG A 32 -7.80 4.80 0.50
N PHE A 33 -6.48 4.79 0.54
CA PHE A 33 -5.71 5.76 1.31
C PHE A 33 -5.21 6.88 0.40
N TYR A 34 -5.24 8.09 0.94
CA TYR A 34 -4.80 9.31 0.28
C TYR A 34 -3.65 9.90 1.07
N ASN A 35 -2.55 10.21 0.38
CA ASN A 35 -1.41 10.94 0.92
C ASN A 35 -1.10 12.14 0.02
N SER A 36 -0.92 13.32 0.62
CA SER A 36 -0.56 14.53 -0.12
C SER A 36 0.87 14.40 -0.63
N LEU A 37 1.10 14.77 -1.90
CA LEU A 37 2.43 14.71 -2.51
C LEU A 37 2.99 16.11 -2.72
N ALA A 38 4.18 16.35 -2.16
CA ALA A 38 4.97 17.54 -2.45
C ALA A 38 5.98 17.21 -3.56
N LEU A 39 5.94 17.96 -4.66
CA LEU A 39 6.90 17.82 -5.75
C LEU A 39 7.95 18.92 -5.67
N THR A 40 9.22 18.53 -5.82
CA THR A 40 10.35 19.43 -5.87
C THR A 40 11.14 19.22 -7.16
N ALA A 41 11.47 20.31 -7.85
CA ALA A 41 12.25 20.26 -9.09
C ALA A 41 13.50 21.14 -9.01
N TYR A 42 14.55 20.69 -9.71
CA TYR A 42 15.75 21.47 -9.98
C TYR A 42 15.66 22.01 -11.41
N TRP A 43 15.83 23.32 -11.55
CA TRP A 43 15.79 23.99 -12.84
C TRP A 43 17.21 24.30 -13.30
N ASN A 44 17.61 23.73 -14.45
CA ASN A 44 18.97 23.87 -14.99
C ASN A 44 19.32 25.30 -15.43
N ASP A 45 18.35 26.20 -15.54
CA ASP A 45 18.51 27.58 -16.01
C ASP A 45 18.70 28.59 -14.88
N ARG A 46 18.69 28.14 -13.61
CA ARG A 46 18.94 28.98 -12.44
C ARG A 46 20.31 28.64 -11.86
N ASP A 47 21.09 29.66 -11.51
CA ASP A 47 22.31 29.53 -10.68
C ASP A 47 22.03 29.01 -9.25
N SER A 48 20.83 28.47 -8.99
CA SER A 48 20.40 27.99 -7.69
C SER A 48 20.51 26.48 -7.63
N THR A 49 21.25 25.99 -6.65
CA THR A 49 21.35 24.58 -6.29
C THR A 49 20.19 24.10 -5.42
N LEU A 50 19.20 24.96 -5.14
CA LEU A 50 18.09 24.64 -4.26
C LEU A 50 16.87 24.13 -5.04
N PRO A 51 16.21 23.06 -4.58
CA PRO A 51 14.97 22.59 -5.17
C PRO A 51 13.85 23.62 -4.96
N VAL A 52 12.99 23.76 -5.95
CA VAL A 52 11.77 24.57 -5.87
C VAL A 52 10.57 23.65 -5.71
N ILE A 53 9.70 23.94 -4.73
CA ILE A 53 8.41 23.25 -4.57
C ILE A 53 7.49 23.67 -5.72
N LEU A 54 6.91 22.69 -6.41
CA LEU A 54 5.93 22.92 -7.45
C LEU A 54 4.54 23.11 -6.83
N GLY A 55 3.87 24.20 -7.21
CA GLY A 55 2.46 24.41 -6.84
C GLY A 55 1.52 23.42 -7.55
N GLY A 56 0.29 23.29 -7.05
CA GLY A 56 -0.69 22.29 -7.49
C GLY A 56 -0.90 22.22 -9.01
N GLU A 57 -1.08 23.36 -9.68
CA GLU A 57 -1.26 23.41 -11.14
C GLU A 57 -0.06 22.84 -11.92
N MET A 58 1.16 23.14 -11.49
CA MET A 58 2.38 22.62 -12.12
C MET A 58 2.62 21.15 -11.75
N ALA A 59 2.32 20.79 -10.51
CA ALA A 59 2.42 19.43 -10.00
C ALA A 59 1.55 18.44 -10.80
N ILE A 60 0.32 18.86 -11.16
CA ILE A 60 -0.63 18.05 -11.92
C ILE A 60 -0.08 17.66 -13.31
N PHE A 61 0.68 18.53 -13.98
CA PHE A 61 1.29 18.20 -15.29
C PHE A 61 2.22 16.98 -15.22
N TYR A 62 2.79 16.67 -14.05
CA TYR A 62 3.67 15.52 -13.86
C TYR A 62 2.92 14.24 -13.48
N LYS A 63 1.59 14.26 -13.33
CA LYS A 63 0.79 13.11 -12.92
C LYS A 63 1.04 11.87 -13.77
N ASP A 64 0.97 12.00 -15.10
CA ASP A 64 1.13 10.86 -16.00
C ASP A 64 2.55 10.28 -15.94
N MET A 65 3.56 11.14 -15.85
CA MET A 65 4.95 10.73 -15.66
C MET A 65 5.17 9.99 -14.34
N ILE A 66 4.54 10.47 -13.26
CA ILE A 66 4.60 9.83 -11.94
C ILE A 66 3.90 8.47 -11.99
N GLN A 67 2.72 8.38 -12.61
CA GLN A 67 1.99 7.13 -12.77
C GLN A 67 2.79 6.11 -13.60
N GLU A 68 3.45 6.54 -14.68
CA GLU A 68 4.33 5.68 -15.47
C GLU A 68 5.51 5.17 -14.63
N LYS A 69 6.15 6.05 -13.84
CA LYS A 69 7.24 5.67 -12.93
C LYS A 69 6.76 4.61 -11.93
N ILE A 70 5.60 4.82 -11.31
CA ILE A 70 4.99 3.89 -10.37
C ILE A 70 4.77 2.54 -11.05
N ASN A 71 4.13 2.52 -12.21
CA ASN A 71 3.86 1.29 -12.95
C ASN A 71 5.15 0.53 -13.32
N LYS A 72 6.19 1.27 -13.72
CA LYS A 72 7.51 0.70 -14.00
C LYS A 72 8.19 0.13 -12.76
N SER A 73 8.10 0.80 -11.62
CA SER A 73 8.62 0.28 -10.35
C SER A 73 7.84 -0.94 -9.84
N LEU A 74 6.56 -1.03 -10.19
CA LEU A 74 5.71 -2.18 -9.86
C LEU A 74 5.87 -3.35 -10.82
N SER A 75 6.58 -3.24 -11.96
CA SER A 75 6.72 -4.34 -12.91
C SER A 75 7.36 -5.58 -12.29
N ASP A 76 8.20 -5.37 -11.28
CA ASP A 76 8.91 -6.42 -10.56
C ASP A 76 8.09 -6.96 -9.37
N CYS A 77 6.97 -6.30 -9.04
CA CYS A 77 6.04 -6.75 -8.01
C CYS A 77 5.06 -7.78 -8.58
N SER A 78 4.72 -8.78 -7.77
CA SER A 78 3.58 -9.66 -8.08
C SER A 78 2.27 -8.88 -8.21
N GLU A 79 1.20 -9.50 -8.72
CA GLU A 79 -0.14 -8.89 -8.82
C GLU A 79 -0.66 -8.30 -7.49
N LYS A 80 -0.07 -8.70 -6.37
CA LYS A 80 -0.34 -8.16 -5.03
C LYS A 80 0.12 -6.70 -4.85
N GLY A 81 0.97 -6.17 -5.71
CA GLY A 81 1.54 -4.82 -5.57
C GLY A 81 2.32 -4.67 -4.26
N LEU A 82 2.12 -3.57 -3.54
CA LEU A 82 2.81 -3.31 -2.28
C LEU A 82 2.43 -4.28 -1.15
N ALA A 83 1.36 -5.06 -1.29
CA ALA A 83 1.00 -6.07 -0.30
C ALA A 83 2.05 -7.19 -0.16
N MET A 84 2.95 -7.33 -1.14
CA MET A 84 4.07 -8.26 -1.07
C MET A 84 5.12 -7.87 -0.01
N TYR A 85 5.20 -6.59 0.36
CA TYR A 85 6.18 -6.07 1.33
C TYR A 85 5.65 -6.00 2.77
N LEU A 86 4.41 -6.41 3.02
CA LEU A 86 3.86 -6.43 4.36
C LEU A 86 4.61 -7.46 5.22
N SER A 87 5.20 -7.00 6.31
CA SER A 87 5.94 -7.85 7.24
C SER A 87 5.01 -8.76 8.05
N ILE A 88 3.76 -8.34 8.25
CA ILE A 88 2.78 -9.04 9.06
C ILE A 88 2.10 -10.15 8.22
N GLU A 89 2.54 -11.39 8.42
CA GLU A 89 2.02 -12.57 7.69
C GLU A 89 0.50 -12.75 7.81
N LEU A 90 -0.08 -12.44 8.98
CA LEU A 90 -1.53 -12.55 9.22
C LEU A 90 -2.33 -11.54 8.39
N LEU A 91 -1.78 -10.34 8.20
CA LEU A 91 -2.34 -9.30 7.35
C LEU A 91 -2.17 -9.70 5.88
N GLY A 92 -1.00 -10.20 5.48
CA GLY A 92 -0.74 -10.66 4.12
C GLY A 92 -1.67 -11.77 3.61
N LYS A 93 -2.32 -12.53 4.50
CA LYS A 93 -3.38 -13.50 4.16
C LYS A 93 -4.74 -12.86 3.88
N ARG A 94 -5.01 -11.65 4.39
CA ARG A 94 -6.24 -10.89 4.14
C ARG A 94 -6.15 -9.96 2.92
N PHE A 95 -4.96 -9.52 2.55
CA PHE A 95 -4.76 -8.63 1.41
C PHE A 95 -4.75 -9.38 0.08
N PHE A 96 -5.59 -8.91 -0.83
CA PHE A 96 -5.62 -9.35 -2.22
C PHE A 96 -4.60 -8.54 -3.03
N THR A 97 -4.72 -7.20 -3.05
CA THR A 97 -3.82 -6.31 -3.78
C THR A 97 -3.70 -4.94 -3.12
N MET A 98 -2.55 -4.29 -3.27
CA MET A 98 -2.32 -2.89 -2.84
C MET A 98 -1.51 -2.10 -3.90
N PRO A 99 -2.09 -1.80 -5.08
CA PRO A 99 -1.42 -0.99 -6.10
C PRO A 99 -1.39 0.51 -5.71
N PRO A 100 -0.20 1.13 -5.65
CA PRO A 100 -0.08 2.58 -5.58
C PRO A 100 -0.39 3.22 -6.93
N SER A 101 -0.88 4.45 -6.89
CA SER A 101 -1.30 5.25 -8.02
C SER A 101 -1.26 6.73 -7.65
N VAL A 102 -1.57 7.60 -8.60
CA VAL A 102 -1.62 9.04 -8.38
C VAL A 102 -2.89 9.66 -8.95
N GLU A 103 -3.54 10.53 -8.19
CA GLU A 103 -4.78 11.21 -8.58
C GLU A 103 -4.67 12.72 -8.40
N GLU A 104 -5.52 13.44 -9.15
CA GLU A 104 -5.76 14.87 -8.93
C GLU A 104 -6.98 15.01 -8.04
N CYS A 105 -6.84 15.73 -6.93
CA CYS A 105 -7.93 16.03 -6.01
C CYS A 105 -7.79 17.48 -5.54
N GLY A 106 -8.80 18.31 -5.81
CA GLY A 106 -8.84 19.70 -5.32
C GLY A 106 -7.75 20.61 -5.89
N GLY A 107 -7.26 20.35 -7.12
CA GLY A 107 -6.19 21.14 -7.73
C GLY A 107 -4.79 20.77 -7.23
N GLU A 108 -4.66 19.69 -6.47
CA GLU A 108 -3.39 19.13 -6.02
C GLU A 108 -3.25 17.67 -6.43
N ILE A 109 -2.01 17.18 -6.40
CA ILE A 109 -1.69 15.80 -6.71
C ILE A 109 -1.57 14.96 -5.43
N TRP A 110 -2.20 13.80 -5.43
CA TRP A 110 -2.29 12.89 -4.28
C TRP A 110 -1.79 11.52 -4.65
N GLY A 111 -0.97 10.94 -3.76
CA GLY A 111 -0.61 9.54 -3.80
C GLY A 111 -1.80 8.74 -3.31
N VAL A 112 -2.28 7.83 -4.14
CA VAL A 112 -3.47 7.04 -3.84
C VAL A 112 -3.13 5.57 -3.84
N LEU A 113 -3.64 4.89 -2.83
CA LEU A 113 -3.36 3.50 -2.63
C LEU A 113 -4.64 2.74 -2.42
N THR A 114 -4.99 1.96 -3.45
CA THR A 114 -6.21 1.18 -3.49
C THR A 114 -5.95 -0.16 -2.83
N VAL A 115 -6.64 -0.43 -1.73
CA VAL A 115 -6.45 -1.62 -0.92
C VAL A 115 -7.62 -2.56 -1.13
N LYS A 116 -7.33 -3.79 -1.56
CA LYS A 116 -8.32 -4.86 -1.69
C LYS A 116 -8.10 -5.92 -0.64
N THR A 117 -9.12 -6.21 0.16
CA THR A 117 -9.09 -7.22 1.22
C THR A 117 -10.20 -8.24 1.09
N TYR A 118 -9.96 -9.42 1.67
CA TYR A 118 -10.99 -10.40 1.93
C TYR A 118 -11.72 -10.06 3.22
N GLY A 119 -12.97 -9.59 3.09
CA GLY A 119 -13.80 -9.13 4.20
C GLY A 119 -13.33 -7.82 4.83
N GLU A 120 -14.08 -7.39 5.85
CA GLU A 120 -13.82 -6.17 6.61
C GLU A 120 -12.57 -6.29 7.46
N LEU A 121 -11.71 -5.29 7.36
CA LEU A 121 -10.67 -5.06 8.36
C LEU A 121 -11.28 -4.42 9.59
N ASN A 122 -10.97 -4.96 10.76
CA ASN A 122 -11.31 -4.30 12.01
C ASN A 122 -10.38 -3.10 12.27
N GLN A 123 -10.77 -2.24 13.22
CA GLN A 123 -10.02 -1.03 13.57
C GLN A 123 -8.53 -1.28 13.89
N ARG A 124 -8.21 -2.39 14.57
CA ARG A 124 -6.82 -2.73 14.92
C ARG A 124 -6.01 -3.16 13.69
N GLU A 125 -6.63 -3.88 12.77
CA GLU A 125 -6.00 -4.28 11.51
C GLU A 125 -5.73 -3.06 10.62
N LEU A 126 -6.65 -2.08 10.58
CA LEU A 126 -6.46 -0.81 9.89
C LEU A 126 -5.34 0.03 10.51
N GLU A 127 -5.24 0.09 11.83
CA GLU A 127 -4.17 0.80 12.54
C GLU A 127 -2.81 0.15 12.31
N ALA A 128 -2.72 -1.17 12.41
CA ALA A 128 -1.49 -1.92 12.12
C ALA A 128 -1.04 -1.71 10.67
N LEU A 129 -1.99 -1.70 9.73
CA LEU A 129 -1.70 -1.39 8.34
C LEU A 129 -1.15 0.04 8.20
N ARG A 130 -1.80 1.04 8.79
CA ARG A 130 -1.33 2.43 8.74
C ARG A 130 0.09 2.59 9.30
N GLU A 131 0.44 1.85 10.35
CA GLU A 131 1.76 1.91 10.98
C GLU A 131 2.85 1.25 10.13
N GLU A 132 2.59 0.06 9.57
CA GLU A 132 3.50 -0.58 8.61
C GLU A 132 3.76 0.34 7.42
N TRP A 133 2.71 1.02 6.95
CA TRP A 133 2.77 1.94 5.83
C TRP A 133 3.58 3.19 6.13
N ARG A 134 3.38 3.77 7.31
CA ARG A 134 4.21 4.86 7.79
C ARG A 134 5.68 4.43 7.83
N THR A 135 5.96 3.24 8.34
CA THR A 135 7.33 2.71 8.39
C THR A 135 7.92 2.50 7.01
N MET A 136 7.15 1.99 6.04
CA MET A 136 7.60 1.86 4.65
C MET A 136 7.83 3.21 3.96
N ALA A 137 7.02 4.22 4.28
CA ALA A 137 7.15 5.57 3.73
C ALA A 137 8.34 6.34 4.34
N ASP A 138 8.60 6.15 5.63
CA ASP A 138 9.68 6.83 6.37
C ASP A 138 11.04 6.14 6.19
N GLY A 139 11.07 4.87 5.79
CA GLY A 139 12.27 4.06 5.59
C GLY A 139 12.96 4.22 4.23
N GLY A 140 12.55 5.22 3.42
CA GLY A 140 13.07 5.52 2.07
C GLY A 140 14.28 6.44 2.05
#